data_AF-A0A402D3Q2-F1
#
_entry.id   AF-A0A402D3Q2-F1
#
_cell.length_a   1.000
_cell.length_b   1.000
_cell.length_c   1.000
_cell.angle_alpha   90.00
_cell.angle_beta   90.00
_cell.angle_gamma   90.00
#
_symmetry.space_group_name_H-M   'P 1'
#
loop_
_entity.id
_entity.type
_entity.pdbx_description
1 polymer ?
#
loop_
_entity_poly.entity_id
_entity_poly.type
_entity_poly.pdbx_seq_one_letter_code
_entity_poly.pdbx_strand_id
1 'polypeptide(L)'
;MTDESSRFNEAIRLRSEGKHQETIRILSDLLVINPSYALARVARGVTHLVEGQSEQALEDLLEYRRRSRQVSQQSCEFIGVALWCTGERERACSDWADQIRKTRSQVILYTDPAGGVAPGGLLYWASLHPGLSHYSEIAREWLLEILASREARREWPRPVAQFLMGIITEEDLLSATQSKYDVVQGLRQIEARFYIGAQSLERGDFGSYQKILETVGPGPMGHIGCEFILAKHELDNGQPPVGGIDF
;
A
#
# COMPACT_ATOMS: atom_id res chain seq x y z
N MET A 1 -11.81 26.18 13.91
CA MET A 1 -11.48 25.27 12.80
C MET A 1 -11.38 26.15 11.56
N THR A 2 -10.24 26.17 10.86
CA THR A 2 -10.10 27.00 9.64
C THR A 2 -10.98 26.44 8.53
N ASP A 3 -11.41 27.30 7.58
CA ASP A 3 -12.18 26.89 6.40
C ASP A 3 -11.47 25.73 5.65
N GLU A 4 -10.15 25.81 5.51
CA GLU A 4 -9.31 24.78 4.89
C GLU A 4 -9.44 23.41 5.56
N SER A 5 -9.39 23.34 6.90
CA SER A 5 -9.52 22.07 7.63
C SER A 5 -10.94 21.49 7.52
N SER A 6 -11.95 22.35 7.49
CA SER A 6 -13.34 21.93 7.30
C SER A 6 -13.55 21.30 5.92
N ARG A 7 -13.09 21.98 4.87
CA ARG A 7 -13.15 21.50 3.48
C ARG A 7 -12.34 20.22 3.29
N PHE A 8 -11.17 20.12 3.92
CA PHE A 8 -10.38 18.89 3.89
C PHE A 8 -11.15 17.72 4.51
N ASN A 9 -11.72 17.91 5.71
CA ASN A 9 -12.51 16.86 6.36
C ASN A 9 -13.74 16.45 5.53
N GLU A 10 -14.39 17.40 4.86
CA GLU A 10 -15.46 17.11 3.91
C GLU A 10 -14.96 16.24 2.74
N ALA A 11 -13.82 16.58 2.14
CA ALA A 11 -13.23 15.79 1.06
C ALA A 11 -12.91 14.35 1.49
N ILE A 12 -12.41 14.15 2.71
CA ILE A 12 -12.14 12.82 3.27
C ILE A 12 -13.43 12.03 3.47
N ARG A 13 -14.50 12.66 3.99
CA ARG A 13 -15.81 12.02 4.14
C ARG A 13 -16.37 11.61 2.76
N LEU A 14 -16.38 12.52 1.79
CA LEU A 14 -16.86 12.24 0.44
C LEU A 14 -16.07 11.09 -0.22
N ARG A 15 -14.76 11.01 0.03
CA ARG A 15 -13.93 9.92 -0.46
C ARG A 15 -14.37 8.58 0.11
N SER A 16 -14.66 8.53 1.42
CA SER A 16 -15.18 7.31 2.06
C SER A 16 -16.57 6.90 1.56
N GLU A 17 -17.35 7.85 1.03
CA GLU A 17 -18.64 7.60 0.38
C GLU A 17 -18.50 7.21 -1.11
N GLY A 18 -17.28 7.07 -1.63
CA GLY A 18 -17.02 6.75 -3.04
C GLY A 18 -17.21 7.93 -4.00
N LYS A 19 -17.39 9.16 -3.51
CA LYS A 19 -17.61 10.37 -4.32
C LYS A 19 -16.27 10.97 -4.78
N HIS A 20 -15.48 10.18 -5.50
CA HIS A 20 -14.09 10.49 -5.82
C HIS A 20 -13.91 11.77 -6.65
N GLN A 21 -14.78 12.01 -7.64
CA GLN A 21 -14.70 13.23 -8.47
C GLN A 21 -14.96 14.51 -7.67
N GLU A 22 -15.92 14.46 -6.74
CA GLU A 22 -16.21 15.59 -5.83
C GLU A 22 -15.04 15.83 -4.87
N THR A 23 -14.46 14.74 -4.33
CA THR A 23 -13.24 14.79 -3.52
C THR A 23 -12.08 15.43 -4.29
N ILE A 24 -11.80 15.01 -5.53
CA ILE A 24 -10.72 15.55 -6.36
C ILE A 24 -10.91 17.06 -6.57
N ARG A 25 -12.15 17.50 -6.84
CA ARG A 25 -12.47 18.92 -7.01
C ARG A 25 -12.15 19.72 -5.75
N ILE A 26 -12.65 19.30 -4.59
CA ILE A 26 -12.42 20.01 -3.31
C ILE A 26 -10.92 20.06 -2.98
N LEU A 27 -10.21 18.94 -3.14
CA LEU A 27 -8.77 18.88 -2.88
C LEU A 27 -7.97 19.75 -3.85
N SER A 28 -8.41 19.84 -5.11
CA SER A 28 -7.78 20.73 -6.10
C SER A 28 -7.95 22.20 -5.72
N ASP A 29 -9.15 22.61 -5.32
CA ASP A 29 -9.39 23.98 -4.84
C ASP A 29 -8.52 24.31 -3.61
N LEU A 30 -8.40 23.36 -2.66
CA LEU A 30 -7.52 23.52 -1.50
C LEU A 30 -6.05 23.71 -1.90
N LEU A 31 -5.60 23.00 -2.93
CA LEU A 31 -4.23 23.11 -3.43
C LEU A 31 -3.99 24.37 -4.27
N VAL A 32 -5.04 24.97 -4.85
CA VAL A 32 -4.97 26.32 -5.44
C VAL A 32 -4.76 27.38 -4.37
N ILE A 33 -5.52 27.29 -3.27
CA ILE A 33 -5.45 28.25 -2.16
C ILE A 33 -4.13 28.08 -1.39
N ASN A 34 -3.80 26.85 -1.06
CA ASN A 34 -2.59 26.49 -0.33
C ASN A 34 -1.85 25.37 -1.06
N PRO A 35 -0.95 25.72 -1.99
CA PRO A 35 -0.13 24.74 -2.67
C PRO A 35 0.70 23.90 -1.70
N SER A 36 1.05 24.39 -0.52
CA SER A 36 1.84 23.65 0.46
C SER A 36 1.04 22.63 1.28
N TYR A 37 -0.27 22.50 1.08
CA TYR A 37 -1.11 21.60 1.87
C TYR A 37 -0.83 20.12 1.56
N ALA A 38 0.11 19.55 2.31
CA ALA A 38 0.64 18.20 2.09
C ALA A 38 -0.44 17.11 2.18
N LEU A 39 -1.31 17.16 3.20
CA LEU A 39 -2.39 16.19 3.38
C LEU A 39 -3.39 16.22 2.22
N ALA A 40 -3.73 17.41 1.71
CA ALA A 40 -4.64 17.53 0.56
C ALA A 40 -4.03 16.92 -0.70
N ARG A 41 -2.72 17.10 -0.92
CA ARG A 41 -2.01 16.53 -2.06
C ARG A 41 -1.93 15.01 -2.02
N VAL A 42 -1.54 14.43 -0.89
CA VAL A 42 -1.54 12.96 -0.73
C VAL A 42 -2.95 12.42 -0.88
N ALA A 43 -3.94 13.07 -0.27
CA ALA A 43 -5.33 12.65 -0.39
C ALA A 43 -5.82 12.65 -1.84
N ARG A 44 -5.41 13.65 -2.65
CA ARG A 44 -5.79 13.73 -4.07
C ARG A 44 -5.08 12.66 -4.89
N GLY A 45 -3.78 12.47 -4.69
CA GLY A 45 -3.02 11.39 -5.33
C GLY A 45 -3.58 10.00 -5.05
N VAL A 46 -3.93 9.69 -3.80
CA VAL A 46 -4.60 8.41 -3.46
C VAL A 46 -5.97 8.30 -4.12
N THR A 47 -6.73 9.39 -4.21
CA THR A 47 -8.05 9.38 -4.87
C THR A 47 -7.93 9.15 -6.38
N HIS A 48 -6.90 9.72 -7.01
CA HIS A 48 -6.55 9.43 -8.40
C HIS A 48 -6.21 7.94 -8.60
N LEU A 49 -5.44 7.30 -7.71
CA LEU A 49 -5.16 5.86 -7.79
C LEU A 49 -6.41 5.00 -7.75
N VAL A 50 -7.36 5.33 -6.88
CA VAL A 50 -8.63 4.60 -6.76
C VAL A 50 -9.42 4.62 -8.06
N GLU A 51 -9.41 5.78 -8.73
CA GLU A 51 -10.05 6.01 -10.02
C GLU A 51 -9.24 5.47 -11.22
N GLY A 52 -8.09 4.83 -10.98
CA GLY A 52 -7.18 4.33 -12.02
C GLY A 52 -6.39 5.42 -12.75
N GLN A 53 -6.42 6.66 -12.26
CA GLN A 53 -5.73 7.83 -12.82
C GLN A 53 -4.28 7.88 -12.32
N SER A 54 -3.51 6.86 -12.70
CA SER A 54 -2.22 6.54 -12.09
C SER A 54 -1.14 7.59 -12.37
N GLU A 55 -1.15 8.22 -13.55
CA GLU A 55 -0.22 9.27 -13.94
C GLU A 55 -0.43 10.54 -13.10
N GLN A 56 -1.69 10.97 -12.94
CA GLN A 56 -2.04 12.12 -12.10
C GLN A 56 -1.70 11.85 -10.62
N ALA A 57 -1.94 10.62 -10.16
CA ALA A 57 -1.53 10.21 -8.83
C ALA A 57 -0.02 10.31 -8.63
N LEU A 58 0.75 9.79 -9.59
CA LEU A 58 2.21 9.80 -9.53
C LEU A 58 2.75 11.23 -9.46
N GLU A 59 2.20 12.15 -10.27
CA GLU A 59 2.57 13.57 -10.22
C GLU A 59 2.36 14.18 -8.84
N ASP A 60 1.16 14.01 -8.26
CA ASP A 60 0.83 14.54 -6.94
C ASP A 60 1.72 13.96 -5.83
N LEU A 61 1.97 12.66 -5.87
CA LEU A 61 2.74 11.99 -4.82
C LEU A 61 4.23 12.34 -4.92
N LEU A 62 4.80 12.44 -6.13
CA LEU A 62 6.18 12.90 -6.32
C LEU A 62 6.35 14.38 -5.92
N GLU A 63 5.35 15.23 -6.18
CA GLU A 63 5.34 16.61 -5.69
C GLU A 63 5.31 16.65 -4.16
N TYR A 64 4.48 15.81 -3.52
CA TYR A 64 4.47 15.67 -2.07
C TYR A 64 5.86 15.29 -1.53
N ARG A 65 6.48 14.25 -2.10
CA ARG A 65 7.82 13.80 -1.67
C ARG A 65 8.89 14.88 -1.87
N ARG A 66 8.83 15.63 -2.98
CA ARG A 66 9.78 16.73 -3.25
C ARG A 66 9.71 17.80 -2.17
N ARG A 67 8.51 18.14 -1.72
CA ARG A 67 8.26 19.15 -0.66
C ARG A 67 8.55 18.61 0.73
N SER A 68 8.14 17.37 1.04
CA SER A 68 8.35 16.78 2.37
C SER A 68 9.82 16.60 2.72
N ARG A 69 10.68 16.33 1.72
CA ARG A 69 12.14 16.27 1.89
C ARG A 69 12.75 17.52 2.52
N GLN A 70 12.06 18.66 2.47
CA GLN A 70 12.50 19.92 3.07
C GLN A 70 12.09 20.09 4.54
N VAL A 71 11.22 19.22 5.08
CA VAL A 71 10.59 19.36 6.40
C VAL A 71 10.81 18.12 7.26
N SER A 72 10.33 16.96 6.81
CA SER A 72 10.52 15.65 7.44
C SER A 72 10.25 14.56 6.41
N GLN A 73 11.14 13.57 6.32
CA GLN A 73 10.97 12.49 5.35
C GLN A 73 10.06 11.41 5.96
N GLN A 74 8.82 11.36 5.50
CA GLN A 74 7.88 10.28 5.80
C GLN A 74 7.85 9.27 4.65
N SER A 75 7.62 8.01 4.99
CA SER A 75 7.35 6.99 3.99
C SER A 75 6.09 7.33 3.20
N CYS A 76 6.07 6.94 1.93
CA CYS A 76 4.91 7.11 1.07
C CYS A 76 4.92 5.99 0.05
N GLU A 77 4.26 4.90 0.42
CA GLU A 77 4.22 3.63 -0.31
C GLU A 77 3.42 3.79 -1.61
N PHE A 78 2.46 4.71 -1.63
CA PHE A 78 1.61 5.02 -2.78
C PHE A 78 2.39 5.47 -4.04
N ILE A 79 3.63 5.96 -3.90
CA ILE A 79 4.46 6.28 -5.07
C ILE A 79 4.86 5.00 -5.81
N GLY A 80 5.27 3.97 -5.07
CA GLY A 80 5.52 2.65 -5.65
C GLY A 80 4.25 2.06 -6.26
N VAL A 81 3.09 2.24 -5.62
CA VAL A 81 1.79 1.80 -6.18
C VAL A 81 1.49 2.53 -7.49
N ALA A 82 1.66 3.85 -7.55
CA ALA A 82 1.44 4.63 -8.77
C ALA A 82 2.41 4.23 -9.90
N LEU A 83 3.68 4.01 -9.57
CA LEU A 83 4.67 3.48 -10.52
C LEU A 83 4.29 2.08 -11.02
N TRP A 84 3.77 1.21 -10.15
CA TRP A 84 3.30 -0.10 -10.55
C TRP A 84 2.13 0.00 -11.52
N CYS A 85 1.11 0.80 -11.19
CA CYS A 85 -0.09 0.96 -11.99
C CYS A 85 0.15 1.67 -13.34
N THR A 86 1.25 2.41 -13.47
CA THR A 86 1.71 2.99 -14.75
C THR A 86 2.61 2.04 -15.56
N GLY A 87 2.84 0.82 -15.07
CA GLY A 87 3.67 -0.21 -15.73
C GLY A 87 5.16 -0.11 -15.42
N GLU A 88 5.59 0.87 -14.63
CA GLU A 88 6.99 1.09 -14.24
C GLU A 88 7.42 0.19 -13.06
N ARG A 89 7.19 -1.12 -13.19
CA ARG A 89 7.29 -2.10 -12.09
C ARG A 89 8.67 -2.17 -11.43
N GLU A 90 9.75 -2.08 -12.22
CA GLU A 90 11.13 -2.03 -11.69
C GLU A 90 11.34 -0.78 -10.82
N ARG A 91 10.84 0.38 -11.29
CA ARG A 91 10.93 1.63 -10.53
C ARG A 91 10.08 1.56 -9.26
N ALA A 92 8.93 0.90 -9.29
CA ALA A 92 8.11 0.65 -8.10
C ALA A 92 8.88 -0.16 -7.04
N CYS A 93 9.50 -1.28 -7.45
CA CYS A 93 10.30 -2.12 -6.55
C CYS A 93 11.52 -1.36 -6.00
N SER A 94 12.23 -0.63 -6.87
CA SER A 94 13.33 0.22 -6.45
C SER A 94 12.90 1.30 -5.45
N ASP A 95 11.69 1.85 -5.59
CA ASP A 95 11.14 2.84 -4.68
C ASP A 95 10.92 2.26 -3.28
N TRP A 96 10.23 1.13 -3.17
CA TRP A 96 10.01 0.45 -1.89
C TRP A 96 11.32 -0.03 -1.26
N ALA A 97 12.25 -0.55 -2.06
CA ALA A 97 13.59 -0.93 -1.57
C ALA A 97 14.39 0.27 -1.06
N ASP A 98 14.30 1.43 -1.69
CA ASP A 98 14.92 2.67 -1.21
C ASP A 98 14.27 3.17 0.09
N GLN A 99 12.95 3.06 0.23
CA GLN A 99 12.26 3.35 1.50
C GLN A 99 12.79 2.46 2.63
N ILE A 100 12.91 1.15 2.39
CA ILE A 100 13.52 0.19 3.34
C ILE A 100 14.93 0.61 3.75
N ARG A 101 15.82 0.89 2.78
CA ARG A 101 17.20 1.30 3.06
C ARG A 101 17.26 2.59 3.88
N LYS A 102 16.45 3.58 3.52
CA LYS A 102 16.42 4.88 4.21
C LYS A 102 15.92 4.76 5.63
N THR A 103 14.92 3.92 5.88
CA THR A 103 14.48 3.66 7.26
C THR A 103 15.52 2.88 8.05
N ARG A 104 16.19 1.89 7.47
CA ARG A 104 17.31 1.21 8.13
C ARG A 104 18.41 2.21 8.55
N SER A 105 18.65 3.25 7.74
CA SER A 105 19.56 4.36 8.05
C SER A 105 18.96 5.49 8.90
N GLN A 106 17.72 5.34 9.41
CA GLN A 106 17.01 6.33 10.23
C GLN A 106 16.80 7.70 9.53
N VAL A 107 16.81 7.72 8.20
CA VAL A 107 16.58 8.91 7.37
C VAL A 107 15.08 9.19 7.18
N ILE A 108 14.30 8.12 7.04
CA ILE A 108 12.84 8.14 6.92
C ILE A 108 12.24 7.47 8.15
N LEU A 109 11.14 8.04 8.64
CA LEU A 109 10.30 7.39 9.66
C LEU A 109 9.10 6.73 8.99
N TYR A 110 8.82 5.48 9.36
CA TYR A 110 7.59 4.80 8.93
C TYR A 110 6.37 5.32 9.66
N THR A 111 5.24 5.24 8.96
CA THR A 111 3.94 5.63 9.49
C THR A 111 3.16 4.45 10.06
N ASP A 112 3.48 3.20 9.68
CA ASP A 112 2.79 2.03 10.20
C ASP A 112 3.27 1.65 11.62
N PRO A 113 2.37 1.17 12.50
CA PRO A 113 2.71 0.87 13.89
C PRO A 113 3.69 -0.29 14.10
N ALA A 114 3.91 -1.10 13.06
CA ALA A 114 4.83 -2.22 13.08
C ALA A 114 6.23 -1.86 12.58
N GLY A 115 6.46 -0.59 12.19
CA GLY A 115 7.79 -0.07 11.89
C GLY A 115 8.31 -0.43 10.50
N GLY A 116 7.43 -0.60 9.50
CA GLY A 116 7.82 -0.72 8.10
C GLY A 116 7.35 -1.98 7.39
N VAL A 117 6.31 -2.64 7.87
CA VAL A 117 5.83 -3.88 7.23
C VAL A 117 5.25 -3.58 5.85
N ALA A 118 4.59 -2.44 5.66
CA ALA A 118 3.92 -2.09 4.41
C ALA A 118 4.87 -2.13 3.19
N PRO A 119 5.98 -1.36 3.12
CA PRO A 119 6.90 -1.45 1.98
C PRO A 119 7.61 -2.80 1.88
N GLY A 120 7.84 -3.50 3.00
CA GLY A 120 8.40 -4.86 3.00
C GLY A 120 7.46 -5.87 2.36
N GLY A 121 6.18 -5.83 2.72
CA GLY A 121 5.12 -6.67 2.15
C GLY A 121 4.89 -6.36 0.68
N LEU A 122 4.80 -5.08 0.31
CA LEU A 122 4.65 -4.65 -1.07
C LEU A 122 5.83 -5.10 -1.94
N LEU A 123 7.06 -4.93 -1.46
CA LEU A 123 8.26 -5.40 -2.18
C LEU A 123 8.32 -6.92 -2.27
N TYR A 124 7.93 -7.62 -1.19
CA TYR A 124 7.84 -9.08 -1.20
C TYR A 124 6.88 -9.55 -2.29
N TRP A 125 5.64 -9.04 -2.30
CA TRP A 125 4.64 -9.40 -3.30
C TRP A 125 5.10 -9.03 -4.72
N ALA A 126 5.65 -7.84 -4.90
CA ALA A 126 6.14 -7.38 -6.19
C ALA A 126 7.26 -8.28 -6.74
N SER A 127 8.15 -8.77 -5.87
CA SER A 127 9.24 -9.67 -6.25
C SER A 127 8.79 -11.03 -6.78
N LEU A 128 7.53 -11.41 -6.56
CA LEU A 128 6.95 -12.65 -7.09
C LEU A 128 6.63 -12.57 -8.60
N HIS A 129 6.74 -11.38 -9.19
CA HIS A 129 6.45 -11.17 -10.61
C HIS A 129 7.69 -11.38 -11.49
N PRO A 130 7.51 -11.73 -12.79
CA PRO A 130 8.62 -11.98 -13.70
C PRO A 130 9.62 -10.82 -13.77
N GLY A 131 10.92 -11.14 -13.67
CA GLY A 131 12.01 -10.16 -13.73
C GLY A 131 12.34 -9.45 -12.41
N LEU A 132 11.49 -9.59 -11.37
CA LEU A 132 11.61 -8.82 -10.12
C LEU A 132 12.08 -9.65 -8.92
N SER A 133 12.40 -10.94 -9.12
CA SER A 133 12.79 -11.88 -8.06
C SER A 133 14.02 -11.46 -7.26
N HIS A 134 14.89 -10.65 -7.85
CA HIS A 134 16.09 -10.12 -7.20
C HIS A 134 15.79 -9.16 -6.03
N TYR A 135 14.55 -8.65 -5.92
CA TYR A 135 14.11 -7.86 -4.76
C TYR A 135 13.65 -8.70 -3.56
N SER A 136 13.43 -10.01 -3.75
CA SER A 136 12.86 -10.89 -2.72
C SER A 136 13.69 -10.98 -1.45
N GLU A 137 15.02 -10.99 -1.59
CA GLU A 137 15.96 -11.03 -0.47
C GLU A 137 15.83 -9.77 0.39
N ILE A 138 15.83 -8.58 -0.23
CA ILE A 138 15.67 -7.30 0.46
C ILE A 138 14.37 -7.28 1.27
N ALA A 139 13.26 -7.73 0.66
CA ALA A 139 11.96 -7.76 1.32
C ALA A 139 11.94 -8.72 2.52
N ARG A 140 12.44 -9.95 2.34
CA ARG A 140 12.45 -10.98 3.39
C ARG A 140 13.36 -10.60 4.55
N GLU A 141 14.58 -10.12 4.28
CA GLU A 141 15.50 -9.65 5.32
C GLU A 141 14.88 -8.54 6.15
N TRP A 142 14.26 -7.55 5.48
CA TRP A 142 13.61 -6.43 6.16
C TRP A 142 12.44 -6.88 7.04
N LEU A 143 11.58 -7.79 6.55
CA LEU A 143 10.48 -8.34 7.34
C LEU A 143 10.99 -9.12 8.55
N LEU A 144 12.07 -9.90 8.42
CA LEU A 144 12.71 -10.58 9.54
C LEU A 144 13.33 -9.60 10.56
N GLU A 145 13.96 -8.52 10.10
CA GLU A 145 14.49 -7.46 10.97
C GLU A 145 13.37 -6.80 11.81
N ILE A 146 12.24 -6.46 11.20
CA ILE A 146 11.06 -5.94 11.91
C ILE A 146 10.58 -6.95 12.95
N LEU A 147 10.55 -8.23 12.61
CA LEU A 147 10.12 -9.27 13.53
C LEU A 147 11.11 -9.51 14.68
N ALA A 148 12.41 -9.27 14.48
CA ALA A 148 13.40 -9.30 15.54
C ALA A 148 13.37 -8.05 16.44
N SER A 149 12.88 -6.92 15.93
CA SER A 149 12.81 -5.67 16.67
C SER A 149 11.88 -5.76 17.88
N ARG A 150 12.37 -5.28 19.02
CA ARG A 150 11.59 -5.12 20.27
C ARG A 150 10.77 -3.83 20.29
N GLU A 151 11.06 -2.89 19.38
CA GLU A 151 10.39 -1.59 19.29
C GLU A 151 9.04 -1.69 18.56
N ALA A 152 8.91 -2.66 17.64
CA ALA A 152 7.66 -2.93 16.96
C ALA A 152 6.63 -3.48 17.96
N ARG A 153 5.55 -2.73 18.19
CA ARG A 153 4.42 -3.21 19.01
C ARG A 153 3.85 -4.48 18.36
N ARG A 154 3.18 -5.34 19.15
CA ARG A 154 2.39 -6.47 18.64
C ARG A 154 1.10 -5.99 17.95
N GLU A 155 1.19 -4.93 17.19
CA GLU A 155 0.10 -4.26 16.51
C GLU A 155 0.09 -4.65 15.04
N TRP A 156 -1.08 -4.51 14.43
CA TRP A 156 -1.21 -4.57 12.99
C TRP A 156 -0.31 -3.49 12.34
N PRO A 157 0.40 -3.76 11.23
CA PRO A 157 0.36 -4.97 10.37
C PRO A 157 1.39 -6.07 10.69
N ARG A 158 1.96 -6.17 11.90
CA ARG A 158 2.96 -7.20 12.22
C ARG A 158 2.55 -8.66 11.91
N PRO A 159 1.29 -9.08 12.10
CA PRO A 159 0.84 -10.42 11.70
C PRO A 159 1.05 -10.71 10.20
N VAL A 160 0.96 -9.70 9.33
CA VAL A 160 1.28 -9.84 7.90
C VAL A 160 2.73 -10.27 7.72
N ALA A 161 3.68 -9.59 8.36
CA ALA A 161 5.09 -9.98 8.30
C ALA A 161 5.31 -11.40 8.82
N GLN A 162 4.66 -11.78 9.93
CA GLN A 162 4.73 -13.14 10.46
C GLN A 162 4.21 -14.18 9.46
N PHE A 163 3.09 -13.89 8.81
CA PHE A 163 2.49 -14.77 7.81
C PHE A 163 3.38 -14.91 6.57
N LEU A 164 3.90 -13.80 6.03
CA LEU A 164 4.82 -13.82 4.89
C LEU A 164 6.11 -14.58 5.19
N MET A 165 6.58 -14.56 6.44
CA MET A 165 7.75 -15.33 6.88
C MET A 165 7.42 -16.77 7.33
N GLY A 166 6.18 -17.23 7.15
CA GLY A 166 5.76 -18.60 7.48
C GLY A 166 5.69 -18.91 8.98
N ILE A 167 5.59 -17.90 9.83
CA ILE A 167 5.55 -18.04 11.30
C ILE A 167 4.14 -18.33 11.80
N ILE A 168 3.13 -17.77 11.14
CA ILE A 168 1.71 -17.98 11.47
C ILE A 168 0.95 -18.52 10.27
N THR A 169 -0.15 -19.21 10.53
CA THR A 169 -1.02 -19.76 9.49
C THR A 169 -1.96 -18.69 8.89
N GLU A 170 -2.65 -19.04 7.81
CA GLU A 170 -3.72 -18.22 7.25
C GLU A 170 -4.84 -17.99 8.28
N GLU A 171 -5.22 -19.02 9.03
CA GLU A 171 -6.24 -18.93 10.09
C GLU A 171 -5.82 -17.94 11.18
N ASP A 172 -4.56 -18.01 11.62
CA ASP A 172 -4.00 -17.08 12.60
C ASP A 172 -4.00 -15.63 12.08
N LEU A 173 -3.62 -15.42 10.81
CA LEU A 173 -3.63 -14.10 10.18
C LEU A 173 -5.04 -13.52 10.12
N LEU A 174 -6.02 -14.31 9.67
CA LEU A 174 -7.42 -13.89 9.61
C LEU A 174 -7.99 -13.59 11.00
N SER A 175 -7.63 -14.39 12.01
CA SER A 175 -7.99 -14.15 13.41
C SER A 175 -7.39 -12.83 13.93
N ALA A 176 -6.16 -12.49 13.52
CA ALA A 176 -5.50 -11.24 13.91
C ALA A 176 -6.15 -9.97 13.29
N THR A 177 -7.04 -10.12 12.29
CA THR A 177 -7.74 -8.98 11.69
C THR A 177 -8.83 -8.38 12.59
N GLN A 178 -9.28 -9.13 13.60
CA GLN A 178 -10.40 -8.72 14.46
C GLN A 178 -10.14 -7.37 15.14
N SER A 179 -11.19 -6.54 15.19
CA SER A 179 -11.14 -5.23 15.84
C SER A 179 -12.51 -4.84 16.37
N LYS A 180 -12.54 -4.06 17.45
CA LYS A 180 -13.78 -3.47 17.97
C LYS A 180 -14.42 -2.43 17.03
N TYR A 181 -13.70 -2.01 15.99
CA TYR A 181 -14.16 -1.06 15.00
C TYR A 181 -14.21 -1.75 13.63
N ASP A 182 -15.40 -1.87 13.05
CA ASP A 182 -15.64 -2.54 11.76
C ASP A 182 -14.77 -1.98 10.63
N VAL A 183 -14.58 -0.66 10.63
CA VAL A 183 -13.70 0.04 9.68
C VAL A 183 -12.27 -0.49 9.77
N VAL A 184 -11.71 -0.58 10.97
CA VAL A 184 -10.35 -1.06 11.19
C VAL A 184 -10.25 -2.53 10.82
N GLN A 185 -11.23 -3.34 11.22
CA GLN A 185 -11.28 -4.76 10.86
C GLN A 185 -11.31 -4.96 9.35
N GLY A 186 -12.16 -4.21 8.63
CA GLY A 186 -12.25 -4.28 7.17
C GLY A 186 -10.93 -3.94 6.48
N LEU A 187 -10.21 -2.90 6.93
CA LEU A 187 -8.88 -2.55 6.40
C LEU A 187 -7.86 -3.67 6.61
N ARG A 188 -7.83 -4.26 7.81
CA ARG A 188 -6.95 -5.40 8.11
C ARG A 188 -7.28 -6.64 7.27
N GLN A 189 -8.56 -6.89 7.02
CA GLN A 189 -9.00 -8.01 6.19
C GLN A 189 -8.61 -7.84 4.72
N ILE A 190 -8.67 -6.61 4.18
CA ILE A 190 -8.20 -6.29 2.83
C ILE A 190 -6.71 -6.64 2.72
N GLU A 191 -5.90 -6.12 3.64
CA GLU A 191 -4.46 -6.34 3.65
C GLU A 191 -4.13 -7.83 3.86
N ALA A 192 -4.78 -8.50 4.80
CA ALA A 192 -4.61 -9.95 5.02
C ALA A 192 -4.89 -10.77 3.75
N ARG A 193 -6.04 -10.56 3.11
CA ARG A 193 -6.44 -11.31 1.91
C ARG A 193 -5.49 -11.08 0.75
N PHE A 194 -5.02 -9.85 0.57
CA PHE A 194 -4.03 -9.55 -0.46
C PHE A 194 -2.76 -10.40 -0.28
N TYR A 195 -2.22 -10.47 0.95
CA TYR A 195 -1.00 -11.25 1.22
C TYR A 195 -1.24 -12.77 1.26
N ILE A 196 -2.44 -13.24 1.61
CA ILE A 196 -2.84 -14.64 1.40
C ILE A 196 -2.81 -14.98 -0.09
N GLY A 197 -3.34 -14.10 -0.94
CA GLY A 197 -3.20 -14.20 -2.39
C GLY A 197 -1.74 -14.22 -2.84
N ALA A 198 -0.89 -13.36 -2.26
CA ALA A 198 0.54 -13.34 -2.57
C ALA A 198 1.22 -14.71 -2.28
N GLN A 199 0.83 -15.43 -1.23
CA GLN A 199 1.33 -16.79 -1.00
C GLN A 199 0.86 -17.79 -2.07
N SER A 200 -0.38 -17.68 -2.57
CA SER A 200 -0.83 -18.49 -3.72
C SER A 200 0.02 -18.20 -4.95
N LEU A 201 0.31 -16.92 -5.21
CA LEU A 201 1.19 -16.50 -6.30
C LEU A 201 2.61 -17.06 -6.15
N GLU A 202 3.18 -17.02 -4.95
CA GLU A 202 4.51 -17.60 -4.66
C GLU A 202 4.58 -19.11 -4.93
N ARG A 203 3.48 -19.84 -4.68
CA ARG A 203 3.35 -21.27 -4.98
C ARG A 203 3.08 -21.57 -6.45
N GLY A 204 2.99 -20.56 -7.30
CA GLY A 204 2.63 -20.69 -8.72
C GLY A 204 1.14 -20.94 -8.96
N ASP A 205 0.29 -20.83 -7.94
CA ASP A 205 -1.16 -21.00 -8.06
C ASP A 205 -1.84 -19.66 -8.39
N PHE A 206 -1.68 -19.26 -9.65
CA PHE A 206 -2.27 -18.03 -10.18
C PHE A 206 -3.81 -18.05 -10.13
N GLY A 207 -4.44 -19.23 -10.27
CA GLY A 207 -5.89 -19.36 -10.22
C GLY A 207 -6.46 -19.05 -8.85
N SER A 208 -5.84 -19.55 -7.78
CA SER A 208 -6.20 -19.18 -6.41
C SER A 208 -5.88 -17.73 -6.11
N TYR A 209 -4.74 -17.22 -6.59
CA TYR A 209 -4.38 -15.80 -6.44
C TYR A 209 -5.49 -14.88 -6.97
N GLN A 210 -5.93 -15.08 -8.22
CA GLN A 210 -7.00 -14.26 -8.81
C GLN A 210 -8.31 -14.35 -8.02
N LYS A 211 -8.75 -15.56 -7.66
CA LYS A 211 -9.97 -15.76 -6.85
C LYS A 211 -9.90 -15.05 -5.51
N ILE A 212 -8.74 -15.06 -4.84
CA ILE A 212 -8.57 -14.37 -3.57
C ILE A 212 -8.63 -12.85 -3.78
N LEU A 213 -7.99 -12.32 -4.83
CA LEU A 213 -8.07 -10.89 -5.14
C LEU A 213 -9.50 -10.42 -5.40
N GLU A 214 -10.35 -11.23 -6.04
CA GLU A 214 -11.78 -10.91 -6.23
C GLU A 214 -12.54 -10.73 -4.89
N THR A 215 -12.05 -11.37 -3.81
CA THR A 215 -12.60 -11.21 -2.46
C THR A 215 -12.08 -9.96 -1.73
N VAL A 216 -11.07 -9.28 -2.28
CA VAL A 216 -10.57 -7.99 -1.79
C VAL A 216 -11.54 -6.89 -2.22
N GLY A 217 -12.73 -6.90 -1.60
CA GLY A 217 -13.78 -5.92 -1.83
C GLY A 217 -13.52 -4.59 -1.10
N PRO A 218 -14.17 -3.50 -1.52
CA PRO A 218 -14.12 -2.25 -0.77
C PRO A 218 -14.75 -2.45 0.61
N GLY A 219 -13.92 -2.40 1.65
CA GLY A 219 -14.37 -2.40 3.03
C GLY A 219 -15.17 -1.13 3.39
N PRO A 220 -15.54 -0.96 4.67
CA PRO A 220 -16.48 0.08 5.12
C PRO A 220 -16.07 1.54 4.87
N MET A 221 -14.80 1.81 4.54
CA MET A 221 -14.28 3.17 4.25
C MET A 221 -13.86 3.36 2.79
N GLY A 222 -14.15 2.41 1.92
CA GLY A 222 -13.80 2.50 0.50
C GLY A 222 -12.28 2.40 0.25
N HIS A 223 -11.95 1.70 -0.83
CA HIS A 223 -10.82 1.79 -1.76
C HIS A 223 -9.41 2.38 -1.41
N ILE A 224 -9.02 2.75 -0.20
CA ILE A 224 -7.84 3.63 -0.02
C ILE A 224 -6.50 2.93 0.30
N GLY A 225 -6.48 1.61 0.52
CA GLY A 225 -5.25 0.87 0.85
C GLY A 225 -4.40 0.55 -0.38
N CYS A 226 -3.07 0.47 -0.21
CA CYS A 226 -2.15 0.08 -1.28
C CYS A 226 -2.55 -1.29 -1.86
N GLU A 227 -2.80 -2.26 -0.98
CA GLU A 227 -3.20 -3.63 -1.29
C GLU A 227 -4.52 -3.68 -2.05
N PHE A 228 -5.49 -2.84 -1.69
CA PHE A 228 -6.75 -2.75 -2.42
C PHE A 228 -6.54 -2.24 -3.86
N ILE A 229 -5.78 -1.15 -4.01
CA ILE A 229 -5.50 -0.53 -5.31
C ILE A 229 -4.76 -1.51 -6.22
N LEU A 230 -3.75 -2.21 -5.67
CA LEU A 230 -2.99 -3.21 -6.40
C LEU A 230 -3.84 -4.43 -6.76
N ALA A 231 -4.68 -4.94 -5.84
CA ALA A 231 -5.59 -6.03 -6.12
C ALA A 231 -6.51 -5.70 -7.30
N LYS A 232 -7.10 -4.50 -7.31
CA LYS A 232 -7.94 -4.03 -8.42
C LYS A 232 -7.14 -3.94 -9.72
N HIS A 233 -5.95 -3.33 -9.67
CA HIS A 233 -5.09 -3.20 -10.86
C HIS A 233 -4.70 -4.55 -11.46
N GLU A 234 -4.36 -5.54 -10.62
CA GLU A 234 -4.01 -6.89 -11.07
C GLU A 234 -5.22 -7.69 -11.57
N LEU A 235 -6.42 -7.45 -11.05
CA LEU A 235 -7.62 -8.05 -11.65
C LEU A 235 -7.92 -7.46 -13.03
N ASP A 236 -7.70 -6.16 -13.21
CA ASP A 236 -7.96 -5.47 -14.48
C ASP A 236 -6.88 -5.74 -15.54
N ASN A 237 -5.61 -5.95 -15.13
CA ASN A 237 -4.46 -5.98 -16.04
C ASN A 237 -3.48 -7.16 -15.82
N GLY A 238 -3.69 -7.98 -14.79
CA GLY A 238 -2.77 -9.04 -14.41
C GLY A 238 -2.74 -10.16 -15.44
N GLN A 239 -1.53 -10.48 -15.91
CA GLN A 239 -1.28 -11.68 -16.70
C GLN A 239 -0.63 -12.75 -15.80
N PRO A 240 -0.92 -14.05 -16.03
CA PRO A 240 -0.22 -15.11 -15.32
C PRO A 240 1.29 -14.96 -15.53
N PRO A 241 2.13 -15.15 -14.50
CA PRO A 241 3.56 -15.18 -14.68
C PRO A 241 3.89 -16.26 -15.73
N VAL A 242 4.52 -15.85 -16.84
CA VAL A 242 4.89 -16.78 -17.91
C VAL A 242 6.05 -17.63 -17.39
N GLY A 243 5.78 -18.92 -17.13
CA GLY A 243 6.79 -19.93 -16.85
C GLY A 243 6.55 -20.66 -15.54
N GLY A 244 5.75 -21.72 -15.60
CA GLY A 244 5.91 -22.83 -14.67
C GLY A 244 7.34 -23.34 -14.78
N ILE A 245 7.99 -23.50 -13.62
CA ILE A 245 9.20 -24.30 -13.55
C ILE A 245 8.71 -25.75 -13.63
N ASP A 246 8.76 -26.32 -14.84
CA ASP A 246 8.67 -27.78 -15.00
C ASP A 246 9.88 -28.38 -14.27
N PHE A 247 9.62 -29.19 -13.23
CA PHE A 247 10.59 -30.10 -12.62
C PHE A 247 10.54 -31.47 -13.30
#